data_AF-A0AB35UD23-F1
#
_entry.id   AF-A0AB35UD23-F1
#
_cell.length_a   1.000
_cell.length_b   1.000
_cell.length_c   1.000
_cell.angle_alpha   90.00
_cell.angle_beta   90.00
_cell.angle_gamma   90.00
#
_symmetry.space_group_name_H-M   'P 1'
#
loop_
_entity.id
_entity.type
_entity.pdbx_description
1 polymer ?
#
loop_
_entity_poly.entity_id
_entity_poly.type
_entity_poly.pdbx_seq_one_letter_code
_entity_poly.pdbx_strand_id
1 'polypeptide(L)'
;MKRYATGLAVMLAMALATTPALAKGVFDGTWKGDVKASQPAENPSIILLQAGTFSCTTCKPALKFPADGAFHPIVGNPYYDEASVAVVDATTVKRAFRKSGKTVAEATVTLAADGQSSSSAFVDRTAPSGVEVTGTTVNARVAPAPAGAHALSGAWRETTDTQVSDTGLVFTFAQDGKTMAFSTPTGISYAATIDGPPATVTGDPGWTKVALKQTGPTTLFETDYEGDTPIGTYSMSLSPDGTTMTTAVNDLKHGKTSTMVAHRQ
;
A
#
# COMPACT_ATOMS: atom_id res chain seq x y z
N MET A 1 49.58 -10.04 -69.35
CA MET A 1 49.69 -9.56 -67.95
C MET A 1 48.49 -8.69 -67.63
N LYS A 2 47.95 -8.84 -66.41
CA LYS A 2 46.78 -8.17 -65.81
C LYS A 2 45.38 -8.55 -66.36
N ARG A 3 44.71 -9.38 -65.55
CA ARG A 3 43.28 -9.70 -65.52
C ARG A 3 42.52 -8.67 -64.66
N TYR A 4 41.18 -8.85 -64.62
CA TYR A 4 40.12 -8.31 -63.74
C TYR A 4 39.20 -7.31 -64.47
N ALA A 5 38.09 -7.72 -65.09
CA ALA A 5 36.87 -8.39 -64.60
C ALA A 5 35.79 -7.41 -64.11
N THR A 6 34.75 -7.31 -64.92
CA THR A 6 33.43 -6.71 -64.71
C THR A 6 32.67 -7.41 -63.57
N GLY A 7 31.96 -6.66 -62.72
CA GLY A 7 31.01 -7.20 -61.74
C GLY A 7 30.27 -6.05 -61.05
N LEU A 8 29.10 -5.65 -61.54
CA LEU A 8 27.75 -6.06 -61.10
C LEU A 8 27.45 -5.66 -59.64
N ALA A 9 26.55 -4.68 -59.50
CA ALA A 9 26.00 -4.17 -58.27
C ALA A 9 25.18 -5.24 -57.52
N VAL A 10 25.33 -5.29 -56.19
CA VAL A 10 24.32 -5.83 -55.28
C VAL A 10 24.22 -4.87 -54.11
N MET A 11 23.22 -3.98 -54.14
CA MET A 11 22.78 -3.24 -52.96
C MET A 11 21.96 -4.20 -52.09
N LEU A 12 22.52 -4.61 -50.96
CA LEU A 12 21.83 -5.42 -49.96
C LEU A 12 20.94 -4.50 -49.12
N ALA A 13 19.65 -4.42 -49.46
CA ALA A 13 18.65 -3.78 -48.64
C ALA A 13 18.42 -4.63 -47.38
N MET A 14 19.04 -4.24 -46.26
CA MET A 14 18.67 -4.76 -44.93
C MET A 14 17.26 -4.27 -44.59
N ALA A 15 16.26 -5.12 -44.79
CA ALA A 15 14.95 -4.94 -44.20
C ALA A 15 15.11 -5.05 -42.68
N LEU A 16 15.14 -3.91 -41.98
CA LEU A 16 14.90 -3.89 -40.54
C LEU A 16 13.51 -4.48 -40.33
N ALA A 17 13.44 -5.70 -39.80
CA ALA A 17 12.21 -6.20 -39.21
C ALA A 17 11.89 -5.28 -38.03
N THR A 18 11.06 -4.26 -38.27
CA THR A 18 10.40 -3.53 -37.20
C THR A 18 9.47 -4.52 -36.54
N THR A 19 9.94 -5.19 -35.49
CA THR A 19 9.02 -5.81 -34.53
C THR A 19 8.05 -4.70 -34.13
N PRO A 20 6.74 -4.84 -34.38
CA PRO A 20 5.80 -3.84 -33.91
C PRO A 20 6.03 -3.71 -32.42
N ALA A 21 6.41 -2.50 -31.97
CA ALA A 21 6.37 -2.19 -30.57
C ALA A 21 4.93 -2.49 -30.15
N LEU A 22 4.73 -3.53 -29.33
CA LEU A 22 3.44 -3.74 -28.68
C LEU A 22 3.06 -2.38 -28.10
N ALA A 23 1.89 -1.87 -28.51
CA ALA A 23 1.42 -0.60 -27.99
C ALA A 23 1.37 -0.76 -26.48
N LYS A 24 2.27 -0.06 -25.77
CA LYS A 24 2.30 -0.07 -24.31
C LYS A 24 0.90 0.26 -23.82
N GLY A 25 0.36 -0.56 -22.92
CA GLY A 25 -0.89 -0.24 -22.24
C GLY A 25 -0.80 1.16 -21.65
N VAL A 26 -1.90 1.91 -21.62
CA VAL A 26 -1.88 3.30 -21.14
C VAL A 26 -1.41 3.38 -19.67
N PHE A 27 -1.58 2.31 -18.91
CA PHE A 27 -1.12 2.16 -17.52
C PHE A 27 0.33 1.67 -17.38
N ASP A 28 0.97 1.22 -18.45
CA ASP A 28 2.30 0.60 -18.41
C ASP A 28 3.36 1.53 -17.84
N GLY A 29 4.11 1.03 -16.87
CA GLY A 29 5.24 1.74 -16.30
C GLY A 29 5.35 1.57 -14.81
N THR A 30 6.41 2.16 -14.27
CA THR A 30 6.62 2.26 -12.84
C THR A 30 6.00 3.55 -12.35
N TRP A 31 5.28 3.45 -11.24
CA TRP A 31 4.55 4.52 -10.60
C TRP A 31 5.06 4.66 -9.17
N LYS A 32 5.07 5.89 -8.66
CA LYS A 32 5.40 6.19 -7.26
C LYS A 32 4.27 7.00 -6.64
N GLY A 33 3.73 6.50 -5.54
CA GLY A 33 2.73 7.20 -4.74
C GLY A 33 3.25 8.53 -4.19
N ASP A 34 2.38 9.54 -4.17
CA ASP A 34 2.61 10.87 -3.63
C ASP A 34 1.67 11.10 -2.45
N VAL A 35 2.20 10.89 -1.23
CA VAL A 35 1.44 11.07 0.02
C VAL A 35 0.97 12.52 0.20
N LYS A 36 1.74 13.49 -0.32
CA LYS A 36 1.42 14.92 -0.20
C LYS A 36 0.26 15.33 -1.09
N ALA A 37 0.20 14.79 -2.31
CA ALA A 37 -0.90 15.04 -3.24
C ALA A 37 -2.15 14.17 -2.97
N SER A 38 -2.01 13.12 -2.16
CA SER A 38 -3.11 12.22 -1.77
C SER A 38 -4.03 12.84 -0.71
N GLN A 39 -5.19 12.22 -0.52
CA GLN A 39 -6.15 12.60 0.52
C GLN A 39 -6.42 11.39 1.44
N PRO A 40 -5.96 11.42 2.70
CA PRO A 40 -6.23 10.35 3.66
C PRO A 40 -7.71 10.30 4.03
N ALA A 41 -8.15 9.17 4.60
CA ALA A 41 -9.53 8.99 5.00
C ALA A 41 -9.96 9.95 6.12
N GLU A 42 -11.17 10.49 6.02
CA GLU A 42 -11.69 11.40 7.04
C GLU A 42 -12.10 10.68 8.33
N ASN A 43 -12.46 9.39 8.24
CA ASN A 43 -12.88 8.59 9.39
C ASN A 43 -11.69 8.31 10.31
N PRO A 44 -11.71 8.79 11.56
CA PRO A 44 -10.57 8.66 12.46
C PRO A 44 -10.41 7.23 12.96
N SER A 45 -9.18 6.89 13.35
CA SER A 45 -8.89 5.73 14.20
C SER A 45 -9.15 6.08 15.67
N ILE A 46 -9.81 5.19 16.41
CA ILE A 46 -10.14 5.41 17.82
C ILE A 46 -9.26 4.52 18.67
N ILE A 47 -8.37 5.14 19.45
CA ILE A 47 -7.43 4.48 20.36
C ILE A 47 -7.77 4.86 21.79
N LEU A 48 -7.78 3.86 22.68
CA LEU A 48 -7.95 4.06 24.11
C LEU A 48 -6.89 3.29 24.88
N LEU A 49 -6.18 3.99 25.75
CA LEU A 49 -5.22 3.48 26.70
C LEU A 49 -5.69 3.93 28.08
N GLN A 50 -6.36 3.05 28.81
CA GLN A 50 -6.96 3.39 30.09
C GLN A 50 -6.94 2.19 31.03
N ALA A 51 -6.64 2.43 32.31
CA ALA A 51 -6.59 1.39 33.34
C ALA A 51 -5.73 0.17 32.93
N GLY A 52 -4.55 0.44 32.33
CA GLY A 52 -3.62 -0.60 31.88
C GLY A 52 -4.07 -1.41 30.66
N THR A 53 -5.16 -1.04 29.99
CA THR A 53 -5.68 -1.72 28.80
C THR A 53 -5.54 -0.85 27.56
N PHE A 54 -5.01 -1.42 26.47
CA PHE A 54 -5.09 -0.87 25.13
C PHE A 54 -6.37 -1.33 24.44
N SER A 55 -7.00 -0.45 23.68
CA SER A 55 -8.13 -0.77 22.81
C SER A 55 -8.07 0.04 21.52
N CYS A 56 -8.42 -0.60 20.40
CA CYS A 56 -8.63 0.04 19.11
C CYS A 56 -9.91 -0.50 18.49
N THR A 57 -10.99 0.29 18.56
CA THR A 57 -12.33 -0.15 18.09
C THR A 57 -12.49 -0.07 16.58
N THR A 58 -11.69 0.78 15.93
CA THR A 58 -11.67 0.95 14.47
C THR A 58 -10.69 0.01 13.77
N CYS A 59 -9.84 -0.68 14.52
CA CYS A 59 -8.94 -1.71 13.97
C CYS A 59 -9.75 -2.92 13.50
N LYS A 60 -9.20 -3.68 12.55
CA LYS A 60 -9.78 -4.91 12.03
C LYS A 60 -8.77 -6.06 12.14
N PRO A 61 -8.99 -7.04 13.03
CA PRO A 61 -10.05 -7.10 14.05
C PRO A 61 -9.93 -5.97 15.09
N ALA A 62 -11.01 -5.69 15.82
CA ALA A 62 -10.95 -4.75 16.94
C ALA A 62 -9.98 -5.30 18.00
N LEU A 63 -9.11 -4.45 18.52
CA LEU A 63 -8.06 -4.86 19.44
C LEU A 63 -8.43 -4.49 20.87
N LYS A 64 -8.19 -5.39 21.82
CA LYS A 64 -8.29 -5.13 23.26
C LYS A 64 -7.40 -6.08 24.04
N PHE A 65 -6.37 -5.55 24.70
CA PHE A 65 -5.41 -6.34 25.48
C PHE A 65 -4.64 -5.43 26.46
N PRO A 66 -3.94 -5.98 27.47
CA PRO A 66 -3.13 -5.20 28.40
C PRO A 66 -2.02 -4.39 27.70
N ALA A 67 -1.81 -3.15 28.14
CA ALA A 67 -0.74 -2.27 27.67
C ALA A 67 0.53 -2.37 28.55
N ASP A 68 0.97 -3.61 28.80
CA ASP A 68 2.05 -3.97 29.74
C ASP A 68 3.40 -4.24 29.05
N GLY A 69 3.46 -4.12 27.72
CA GLY A 69 4.63 -4.43 26.91
C GLY A 69 4.85 -5.92 26.62
N ALA A 70 4.04 -6.82 27.17
CA ALA A 70 4.05 -8.23 26.79
C ALA A 70 3.35 -8.43 25.43
N PHE A 71 3.67 -9.53 24.75
CA PHE A 71 2.95 -9.95 23.55
C PHE A 71 1.67 -10.68 23.96
N HIS A 72 0.55 -10.22 23.42
CA HIS A 72 -0.78 -10.79 23.63
C HIS A 72 -1.31 -11.37 22.31
N PRO A 73 -2.03 -12.50 22.35
CA PRO A 73 -2.52 -13.16 21.14
C PRO A 73 -3.59 -12.32 20.43
N ILE A 74 -3.53 -12.31 19.09
CA ILE A 74 -4.49 -11.65 18.21
C ILE A 74 -5.04 -12.67 17.22
N VAL A 75 -6.36 -12.78 17.16
CA VAL A 75 -7.06 -13.75 16.32
C VAL A 75 -7.67 -13.05 15.12
N GLY A 76 -7.48 -13.61 13.92
CA GLY A 76 -8.14 -13.15 12.71
C GLY A 76 -7.45 -11.97 12.00
N ASN A 77 -6.19 -11.68 12.35
CA ASN A 77 -5.36 -10.78 11.54
C ASN A 77 -4.41 -11.61 10.65
N PRO A 78 -4.38 -11.38 9.32
CA PRO A 78 -3.53 -12.16 8.43
C PRO A 78 -2.04 -11.85 8.61
N TYR A 79 -1.70 -10.61 8.99
CA TYR A 79 -0.33 -10.10 9.02
C TYR A 79 0.42 -10.37 10.33
N TYR A 80 -0.28 -10.51 11.46
CA TYR A 80 0.31 -10.80 12.77
C TYR A 80 -0.64 -11.65 13.63
N ASP A 81 -0.09 -12.44 14.54
CA ASP A 81 -0.83 -13.27 15.51
C ASP A 81 -0.57 -12.86 16.97
N GLU A 82 0.33 -11.92 17.21
CA GLU A 82 0.55 -11.30 18.53
C GLU A 82 0.80 -9.80 18.41
N ALA A 83 0.38 -9.03 19.41
CA ALA A 83 0.65 -7.60 19.52
C ALA A 83 1.09 -7.23 20.94
N SER A 84 1.94 -6.20 21.02
CA SER A 84 2.41 -5.61 22.29
C SER A 84 2.25 -4.10 22.23
N VAL A 85 1.81 -3.51 23.34
CA VAL A 85 1.79 -2.07 23.57
C VAL A 85 2.44 -1.81 24.92
N ALA A 86 3.52 -1.03 24.93
CA ALA A 86 4.22 -0.63 26.15
C ALA A 86 4.06 0.89 26.34
N VAL A 87 3.55 1.30 27.50
CA VAL A 87 3.57 2.71 27.91
C VAL A 87 4.97 3.06 28.37
N VAL A 88 5.62 4.02 27.70
CA VAL A 88 6.98 4.48 28.04
C VAL A 88 6.91 5.65 29.02
N ASP A 89 6.10 6.64 28.68
CA ASP A 89 5.85 7.85 29.47
C ASP A 89 4.48 8.43 29.09
N ALA A 90 4.10 9.59 29.67
CA ALA A 90 2.80 10.23 29.47
C ALA A 90 2.46 10.59 28.01
N THR A 91 3.46 10.66 27.13
CA THR A 91 3.34 11.09 25.73
C THR A 91 3.86 10.06 24.73
N THR A 92 4.42 8.94 25.20
CA THR A 92 5.12 7.98 24.34
C THR A 92 4.65 6.55 24.63
N VAL A 93 4.35 5.80 23.57
CA VAL A 93 4.16 4.35 23.64
C VAL A 93 4.97 3.64 22.56
N LYS A 94 5.37 2.39 22.84
CA LYS A 94 5.94 1.48 21.85
C LYS A 94 4.92 0.43 21.46
N ARG A 95 4.90 0.07 20.18
CA ARG A 95 4.09 -1.01 19.62
C ARG A 95 4.99 -2.01 18.93
N ALA A 96 4.67 -3.29 19.05
CA ALA A 96 5.32 -4.34 18.31
C ALA A 96 4.30 -5.41 17.91
N PHE A 97 4.51 -6.01 16.75
CA PHE A 97 3.65 -7.05 16.19
C PHE A 97 4.49 -8.25 15.80
N ARG A 98 3.98 -9.46 16.06
CA ARG A 98 4.65 -10.71 15.68
C ARG A 98 3.76 -11.59 14.84
N LYS A 99 4.41 -12.36 13.96
CA LYS A 99 3.82 -13.50 13.29
C LYS A 99 4.64 -14.73 13.61
N SER A 100 4.02 -15.74 14.20
CA SER A 100 4.65 -17.03 14.52
C SER A 100 5.97 -16.85 15.30
N GLY A 101 5.94 -15.97 16.31
CA GLY A 101 7.07 -15.66 17.18
C GLY A 101 8.14 -14.72 16.59
N LYS A 102 8.02 -14.30 15.32
CA LYS A 102 8.96 -13.36 14.68
C LYS A 102 8.37 -11.95 14.67
N THR A 103 9.17 -10.94 15.03
CA THR A 103 8.76 -9.53 14.94
C THR A 103 8.60 -9.12 13.48
N VAL A 104 7.38 -8.70 13.11
CA VAL A 104 7.03 -8.30 11.73
C VAL A 104 6.80 -6.80 11.60
N ALA A 105 6.50 -6.09 12.69
CA ALA A 105 6.42 -4.64 12.66
C ALA A 105 6.68 -4.05 14.05
N GLU A 106 7.27 -2.86 14.09
CA GLU A 106 7.53 -2.10 15.32
C GLU A 106 7.25 -0.62 15.06
N ALA A 107 6.78 0.08 16.09
CA ALA A 107 6.57 1.51 16.02
C ALA A 107 6.78 2.20 17.38
N THR A 108 7.32 3.41 17.36
CA THR A 108 7.30 4.34 18.49
C THR A 108 6.32 5.46 18.19
N VAL A 109 5.30 5.62 19.03
CA VAL A 109 4.26 6.64 18.89
C VAL A 109 4.49 7.73 19.92
N THR A 110 4.56 8.97 19.47
CA THR A 110 4.82 10.15 20.30
C THR A 110 3.73 11.19 20.11
N LEU A 111 3.29 11.80 21.21
CA LEU A 111 2.37 12.93 21.22
C LEU A 111 3.16 14.25 21.19
N ALA A 112 2.78 15.17 20.31
CA ALA A 112 3.32 16.53 20.31
C ALA A 112 2.90 17.30 21.58
N ALA A 113 3.68 18.32 21.95
CA ALA A 113 3.47 19.07 23.18
C ALA A 113 2.11 19.81 23.23
N ASP A 114 1.56 20.20 22.07
CA ASP A 114 0.22 20.79 21.95
C ASP A 114 -0.92 19.79 22.17
N GLY A 115 -0.59 18.50 22.22
CA GLY A 115 -1.53 17.40 22.30
C GLY A 115 -2.38 17.21 21.04
N GLN A 116 -2.19 17.99 19.97
CA GLN A 116 -3.02 17.99 18.76
C GLN A 116 -2.47 17.11 17.64
N SER A 117 -1.19 16.75 17.69
CA SER A 117 -0.54 15.87 16.71
C SER A 117 0.09 14.65 17.38
N SER A 118 0.06 13.51 16.69
CA SER A 118 0.87 12.34 17.05
C SER A 118 1.66 11.85 15.85
N SER A 119 2.89 11.40 16.09
CA SER A 119 3.75 10.76 15.09
C SER A 119 4.03 9.32 15.47
N SER A 120 4.18 8.45 14.48
CA SER A 120 4.51 7.03 14.67
C SER A 120 5.63 6.65 13.72
N ALA A 121 6.87 6.67 14.21
CA ALA A 121 8.01 6.15 13.46
C ALA A 121 7.94 4.61 13.45
N PHE A 122 7.98 4.00 12.26
CA PHE A 122 7.73 2.57 12.10
C PHE A 122 8.76 1.86 11.22
N VAL A 123 8.87 0.55 11.44
CA VAL A 123 9.51 -0.41 10.55
C VAL A 123 8.57 -1.59 10.35
N ASP A 124 8.30 -1.93 9.10
CA ASP A 124 7.48 -3.05 8.65
C ASP A 124 8.34 -4.06 7.89
N ARG A 125 8.21 -5.33 8.26
CA ARG A 125 8.97 -6.49 7.79
C ARG A 125 8.04 -7.60 7.27
N THR A 126 6.79 -7.27 6.97
CA THR A 126 5.80 -8.20 6.43
C THR A 126 6.04 -8.50 4.94
N ALA A 127 6.84 -7.68 4.26
CA ALA A 127 7.14 -7.82 2.85
C ALA A 127 7.71 -9.22 2.51
N PRO A 128 7.13 -9.93 1.53
CA PRO A 128 7.61 -11.26 1.13
C PRO A 128 9.04 -11.24 0.56
N SER A 129 9.51 -10.12 0.01
CA SER A 129 10.90 -9.96 -0.45
C SER A 129 11.92 -9.85 0.68
N GLY A 130 11.47 -9.64 1.93
CA GLY A 130 12.33 -9.38 3.09
C GLY A 130 12.88 -7.94 3.16
N VAL A 131 12.51 -7.08 2.20
CA VAL A 131 12.87 -5.65 2.22
C VAL A 131 11.97 -4.90 3.19
N GLU A 132 12.57 -4.16 4.12
CA GLU A 132 11.80 -3.37 5.09
C GLU A 132 11.12 -2.16 4.42
N VAL A 133 9.93 -1.84 4.91
CA VAL A 133 9.27 -0.56 4.66
C VAL A 133 9.35 0.26 5.93
N THR A 134 9.83 1.50 5.82
CA THR A 134 10.02 2.38 6.97
C THR A 134 9.31 3.69 6.76
N GLY A 135 8.97 4.40 7.83
CA GLY A 135 8.36 5.70 7.69
C GLY A 135 7.98 6.35 9.00
N THR A 136 7.24 7.44 8.90
CA THR A 136 6.60 8.12 10.03
C THR A 136 5.19 8.48 9.63
N THR A 137 4.20 7.84 10.25
CA THR A 137 2.80 8.27 10.13
C THR A 137 2.58 9.51 10.98
N VAL A 138 1.87 10.51 10.47
CA VAL A 138 1.50 11.72 11.22
C VAL A 138 -0.02 11.79 11.30
N ASN A 139 -0.55 12.06 12.49
CA ASN A 139 -1.99 12.14 12.72
C ASN A 139 -2.37 13.43 13.45
N ALA A 140 -3.46 14.05 13.00
CA ALA A 140 -4.14 15.13 13.71
C ALA A 140 -5.23 14.57 14.63
N ARG A 141 -5.39 15.18 15.80
CA ARG A 141 -6.45 14.83 16.74
C ARG A 141 -7.80 15.33 16.23
N VAL A 142 -8.77 14.44 16.21
CA VAL A 142 -10.19 14.74 15.89
C VAL A 142 -11.01 14.87 17.17
N ALA A 143 -10.74 14.04 18.18
CA ALA A 143 -11.43 14.10 19.46
C ALA A 143 -10.48 13.73 20.62
N PRO A 144 -10.63 14.37 21.80
CA PRO A 144 -9.83 14.03 22.97
C PRO A 144 -10.21 12.67 23.54
N ALA A 145 -9.35 12.15 24.41
CA ALA A 145 -9.65 10.97 25.20
C ALA A 145 -10.67 11.26 26.31
N PRO A 146 -11.36 10.23 26.83
CA PRO A 146 -12.03 10.32 28.13
C PRO A 146 -11.05 10.73 29.24
N ALA A 147 -11.56 11.39 30.29
CA ALA A 147 -10.76 11.77 31.44
C ALA A 147 -10.10 10.54 32.11
N GLY A 148 -8.84 10.70 32.53
CA GLY A 148 -8.06 9.63 33.17
C GLY A 148 -7.46 8.59 32.20
N ALA A 149 -7.66 8.73 30.89
CA ALA A 149 -6.95 7.95 29.89
C ALA A 149 -5.56 8.54 29.60
N HIS A 150 -4.66 7.71 29.06
CA HIS A 150 -3.35 8.13 28.56
C HIS A 150 -3.49 9.18 27.45
N ALA A 151 -2.57 10.15 27.36
CA ALA A 151 -2.71 11.32 26.48
C ALA A 151 -2.76 10.98 24.97
N LEU A 152 -2.18 9.83 24.57
CA LEU A 152 -2.27 9.29 23.20
C LEU A 152 -3.64 8.67 22.86
N SER A 153 -4.52 8.50 23.85
CA SER A 153 -5.91 8.08 23.59
C SER A 153 -6.66 9.19 22.86
N GLY A 154 -7.69 8.82 22.09
CA GLY A 154 -8.54 9.75 21.35
C GLY A 154 -8.87 9.25 19.95
N ALA A 155 -9.49 10.14 19.17
CA ALA A 155 -9.74 9.92 17.75
C ALA A 155 -8.66 10.63 16.93
N TRP A 156 -8.03 9.90 16.02
CA TRP A 156 -6.87 10.35 15.24
C TRP A 156 -7.12 10.19 13.74
N ARG A 157 -6.82 11.22 12.97
CA ARG A 157 -6.90 11.21 11.51
C ARG A 157 -5.50 11.40 10.94
N GLU A 158 -5.12 10.53 10.02
CA GLU A 158 -3.84 10.64 9.33
C GLU A 158 -3.77 11.92 8.48
N THR A 159 -2.58 12.51 8.36
CA THR A 159 -2.33 13.71 7.56
C THR A 159 -1.43 13.39 6.37
N THR A 160 -1.36 14.33 5.43
CA THR A 160 -0.43 14.26 4.30
C THR A 160 1.02 14.59 4.68
N ASP A 161 1.32 14.76 5.97
CA ASP A 161 2.69 14.84 6.48
C ASP A 161 3.31 13.47 6.73
N THR A 162 2.53 12.39 6.62
CA THR A 162 3.04 11.02 6.65
C THR A 162 4.15 10.83 5.61
N GLN A 163 5.19 10.11 6.01
CA GLN A 163 6.32 9.74 5.18
C GLN A 163 6.45 8.22 5.14
N VAL A 164 6.68 7.66 3.95
CA VAL A 164 6.90 6.23 3.71
C VAL A 164 8.10 6.10 2.77
N SER A 165 8.94 5.08 2.98
CA SER A 165 10.05 4.78 2.09
C SER A 165 9.57 4.47 0.67
N ASP A 166 10.39 4.78 -0.32
CA ASP A 166 10.09 4.51 -1.74
C ASP A 166 9.71 3.05 -2.00
N THR A 167 10.33 2.11 -1.28
CA THR A 167 10.01 0.67 -1.35
C THR A 167 8.55 0.35 -1.06
N GLY A 168 7.87 1.16 -0.25
CA GLY A 168 6.44 1.02 0.07
C GLY A 168 5.51 1.85 -0.81
N LEU A 169 6.04 2.70 -1.71
CA LEU A 169 5.25 3.60 -2.56
C LEU A 169 5.35 3.29 -4.05
N VAL A 170 6.29 2.43 -4.45
CA VAL A 170 6.56 2.11 -5.85
C VAL A 170 5.83 0.83 -6.27
N PHE A 171 5.20 0.86 -7.44
CA PHE A 171 4.59 -0.28 -8.09
C PHE A 171 4.73 -0.18 -9.62
N THR A 172 4.61 -1.31 -10.30
CA THR A 172 4.76 -1.38 -11.76
C THR A 172 3.59 -2.10 -12.38
N PHE A 173 3.02 -1.50 -13.43
CA PHE A 173 2.06 -2.13 -14.33
C PHE A 173 2.72 -2.49 -15.67
N ALA A 174 2.36 -3.64 -16.21
CA ALA A 174 2.73 -4.05 -17.56
C ALA A 174 1.58 -4.81 -18.22
N GLN A 175 1.10 -4.31 -19.35
CA GLN A 175 -0.02 -4.87 -20.07
C GLN A 175 0.42 -5.62 -21.32
N ASP A 176 -0.07 -6.84 -21.49
CA ASP A 176 0.02 -7.63 -22.72
C ASP A 176 -1.39 -8.05 -23.16
N GLY A 177 -1.90 -7.40 -24.19
CA GLY A 177 -3.28 -7.56 -24.64
C GLY A 177 -4.28 -7.22 -23.51
N LYS A 178 -5.00 -8.23 -23.03
CA LYS A 178 -5.95 -8.11 -21.91
C LYS A 178 -5.34 -8.48 -20.56
N THR A 179 -4.11 -8.98 -20.52
CA THR A 179 -3.45 -9.35 -19.27
C THR A 179 -2.73 -8.14 -18.71
N MET A 180 -3.05 -7.77 -17.47
CA MET A 180 -2.34 -6.76 -16.69
C MET A 180 -1.48 -7.48 -15.64
N ALA A 181 -0.18 -7.29 -15.70
CA ALA A 181 0.76 -7.67 -14.65
C ALA A 181 0.99 -6.50 -13.70
N PHE A 182 1.02 -6.79 -12.41
CA PHE A 182 1.35 -5.86 -11.33
C PHE A 182 2.49 -6.42 -10.50
N SER A 183 3.38 -5.56 -10.04
CA SER A 183 4.43 -5.93 -9.09
C SER A 183 4.89 -4.77 -8.20
N THR A 184 5.39 -5.08 -7.02
CA THR A 184 6.01 -4.14 -6.07
C THR A 184 7.44 -4.57 -5.71
N PRO A 185 8.30 -3.63 -5.25
CA PRO A 185 9.60 -3.98 -4.67
C PRO A 185 9.51 -4.84 -3.40
N THR A 186 8.36 -4.81 -2.71
CA THR A 186 8.10 -5.66 -1.54
C THR A 186 7.83 -7.12 -1.92
N GLY A 187 7.70 -7.45 -3.21
CA GLY A 187 7.52 -8.81 -3.70
C GLY A 187 6.06 -9.24 -3.85
N ILE A 188 5.12 -8.29 -3.79
CA ILE A 188 3.71 -8.54 -4.10
C ILE A 188 3.52 -8.47 -5.61
N SER A 189 2.75 -9.39 -6.17
CA SER A 189 2.49 -9.41 -7.62
C SER A 189 1.22 -10.15 -8.01
N TYR A 190 0.71 -9.84 -9.20
CA TYR A 190 -0.35 -10.60 -9.85
C TYR A 190 -0.24 -10.51 -11.38
N ALA A 191 -0.93 -11.42 -12.07
CA ALA A 191 -1.26 -11.29 -13.48
C ALA A 191 -2.76 -11.55 -13.65
N ALA A 192 -3.52 -10.52 -14.01
CA ALA A 192 -4.97 -10.55 -14.07
C ALA A 192 -5.47 -10.22 -15.47
N THR A 193 -6.51 -10.92 -15.93
CA THR A 193 -7.18 -10.58 -17.19
C THR A 193 -8.20 -9.47 -16.96
N ILE A 194 -8.07 -8.37 -17.68
CA ILE A 194 -9.04 -7.26 -17.71
C ILE A 194 -10.38 -7.79 -18.21
N ASP A 195 -11.44 -7.47 -17.47
CA ASP A 195 -12.81 -7.98 -17.64
C ASP A 195 -12.91 -9.52 -17.50
N GLY A 196 -11.93 -10.13 -16.84
CA GLY A 196 -11.87 -11.55 -16.54
C GLY A 196 -12.35 -11.90 -15.11
N PRO A 197 -12.30 -13.20 -14.75
CA PRO A 197 -12.53 -13.63 -13.37
C PRO A 197 -11.40 -13.15 -12.43
N PRO A 198 -11.63 -13.15 -11.11
CA PRO A 198 -10.57 -12.83 -10.14
C PRO A 198 -9.33 -13.71 -10.30
N ALA A 199 -8.15 -13.09 -10.35
CA ALA A 199 -6.85 -13.74 -10.39
C ALA A 199 -6.21 -13.80 -8.99
N THR A 200 -5.29 -14.74 -8.80
CA THR A 200 -4.57 -14.88 -7.51
C THR A 200 -3.50 -13.81 -7.37
N VAL A 201 -3.37 -13.28 -6.15
CA VAL A 201 -2.28 -12.39 -5.74
C VAL A 201 -1.22 -13.22 -5.03
N THR A 202 0.04 -12.97 -5.35
CA THR A 202 1.19 -13.63 -4.73
C THR A 202 1.88 -12.68 -3.77
N GLY A 203 2.23 -13.18 -2.59
CA GLY A 203 3.09 -12.48 -1.64
C GLY A 203 2.37 -11.72 -0.53
N ASP A 204 1.03 -11.62 -0.56
CA ASP A 204 0.25 -10.95 0.48
C ASP A 204 -0.76 -11.91 1.14
N PRO A 205 -0.74 -12.08 2.48
CA PRO A 205 -1.66 -12.98 3.18
C PRO A 205 -3.07 -12.40 3.39
N GLY A 206 -3.24 -11.08 3.31
CA GLY A 206 -4.51 -10.38 3.49
C GLY A 206 -5.15 -9.87 2.20
N TRP A 207 -4.40 -9.84 1.10
CA TRP A 207 -4.87 -9.58 -0.26
C TRP A 207 -4.54 -10.79 -1.15
N THR A 208 -5.54 -11.63 -1.38
CA THR A 208 -5.35 -12.97 -1.94
C THR A 208 -5.81 -13.10 -3.39
N LYS A 209 -6.76 -12.25 -3.81
CA LYS A 209 -7.23 -12.20 -5.20
C LYS A 209 -7.50 -10.76 -5.62
N VAL A 210 -7.46 -10.54 -6.93
CA VAL A 210 -7.73 -9.26 -7.58
C VAL A 210 -8.62 -9.47 -8.81
N ALA A 211 -9.56 -8.58 -9.06
CA ALA A 211 -10.33 -8.54 -10.30
C ALA A 211 -10.22 -7.16 -10.94
N LEU A 212 -10.01 -7.13 -12.25
CA LEU A 212 -9.83 -5.89 -13.02
C LEU A 212 -10.96 -5.72 -14.03
N LYS A 213 -11.45 -4.49 -14.14
CA LYS A 213 -12.42 -4.07 -15.14
C LYS A 213 -11.99 -2.76 -15.77
N GLN A 214 -11.97 -2.68 -17.09
CA GLN A 214 -11.69 -1.41 -17.76
C GLN A 214 -13.01 -0.65 -17.98
N THR A 215 -13.17 0.48 -17.30
CA THR A 215 -14.42 1.27 -17.30
C THR A 215 -14.35 2.48 -18.23
N GLY A 216 -13.18 2.76 -18.80
CA GLY A 216 -12.94 3.80 -19.79
C GLY A 216 -11.58 3.64 -20.48
N PRO A 217 -11.26 4.48 -21.48
CA PRO A 217 -9.97 4.39 -22.19
C PRO A 217 -8.77 4.64 -21.26
N THR A 218 -8.95 5.41 -20.18
CA THR A 218 -7.92 5.77 -19.21
C THR A 218 -8.35 5.50 -17.77
N THR A 219 -9.32 4.58 -17.58
CA THR A 219 -9.84 4.22 -16.26
C THR A 219 -9.85 2.71 -16.05
N LEU A 220 -9.17 2.26 -15.00
CA LEU A 220 -9.11 0.89 -14.55
C LEU A 220 -9.80 0.79 -13.18
N PHE A 221 -10.71 -0.16 -13.04
CA PHE A 221 -11.37 -0.47 -11.78
C PHE A 221 -10.85 -1.80 -11.25
N GLU A 222 -10.34 -1.79 -10.03
CA GLU A 222 -9.80 -2.95 -9.34
C GLU A 222 -10.65 -3.29 -8.11
N THR A 223 -10.86 -4.58 -7.87
CA THR A 223 -11.48 -5.10 -6.65
C THR A 223 -10.55 -6.12 -6.01
N ASP A 224 -10.27 -5.92 -4.73
CA ASP A 224 -9.38 -6.76 -3.95
C ASP A 224 -10.16 -7.65 -3.01
N TYR A 225 -9.62 -8.86 -2.79
CA TYR A 225 -10.29 -9.90 -2.01
C TYR A 225 -9.36 -10.55 -0.98
N GLU A 226 -9.93 -10.83 0.19
CA GLU A 226 -9.40 -11.78 1.17
C GLU A 226 -10.23 -13.06 1.10
N GLY A 227 -9.65 -14.14 0.58
CA GLY A 227 -10.40 -15.31 0.12
C GLY A 227 -11.39 -14.95 -0.99
N ASP A 228 -12.68 -15.10 -0.69
CA ASP A 228 -13.79 -14.72 -1.58
C ASP A 228 -14.50 -13.43 -1.13
N THR A 229 -14.01 -12.79 -0.07
CA THR A 229 -14.62 -11.58 0.50
C THR A 229 -13.98 -10.34 -0.10
N PRO A 230 -14.73 -9.44 -0.77
CA PRO A 230 -14.21 -8.15 -1.19
C PRO A 230 -13.76 -7.31 0.00
N ILE A 231 -12.55 -6.78 -0.05
CA ILE A 231 -11.95 -5.96 1.01
C ILE A 231 -11.68 -4.52 0.57
N GLY A 232 -11.64 -4.24 -0.73
CA GLY A 232 -11.41 -2.91 -1.26
C GLY A 232 -11.79 -2.78 -2.72
N THR A 233 -12.11 -1.56 -3.15
CA THR A 233 -12.28 -1.20 -4.55
C THR A 233 -11.53 0.08 -4.89
N TYR A 234 -10.92 0.10 -6.07
CA TYR A 234 -10.01 1.15 -6.50
C TYR A 234 -10.38 1.60 -7.90
N SER A 235 -10.72 2.87 -8.08
CA SER A 235 -10.98 3.46 -9.40
C SER A 235 -9.81 4.34 -9.80
N MET A 236 -8.90 3.77 -10.60
CA MET A 236 -7.68 4.41 -11.10
C MET A 236 -7.97 5.17 -12.40
N SER A 237 -7.71 6.47 -12.43
CA SER A 237 -7.84 7.31 -13.63
C SER A 237 -6.52 7.99 -13.96
N LEU A 238 -6.13 7.98 -15.24
CA LEU A 238 -4.96 8.70 -15.72
C LEU A 238 -5.29 10.13 -16.15
N SER A 239 -4.37 11.05 -15.88
CA SER A 239 -4.37 12.39 -16.48
C SER A 239 -4.28 12.33 -18.01
N PRO A 240 -4.69 13.38 -18.75
CA PRO A 240 -4.65 13.38 -20.21
C PRO A 240 -3.27 13.14 -20.83
N ASP A 241 -2.20 13.55 -20.15
CA ASP A 241 -0.81 13.32 -20.53
C ASP A 241 -0.27 11.96 -20.06
N GLY A 242 -1.07 11.19 -19.30
CA GLY A 242 -0.72 9.88 -18.78
C GLY A 242 0.35 9.89 -17.69
N THR A 243 0.75 11.04 -17.16
CA THR A 243 1.85 11.14 -16.18
C THR A 243 1.40 10.95 -14.73
N THR A 244 0.14 11.24 -14.44
CA THR A 244 -0.45 11.18 -13.10
C THR A 244 -1.59 10.15 -13.07
N MET A 245 -1.58 9.31 -12.05
CA MET A 245 -2.69 8.42 -11.71
C MET A 245 -3.37 8.92 -10.45
N THR A 246 -4.68 9.10 -10.52
CA THR A 246 -5.53 9.37 -9.34
C THR A 246 -6.43 8.17 -9.09
N THR A 247 -6.38 7.64 -7.88
CA THR A 247 -7.12 6.47 -7.47
C THR A 247 -8.11 6.84 -6.38
N ALA A 248 -9.40 6.74 -6.68
CA ALA A 248 -10.42 6.77 -5.64
C ALA A 248 -10.48 5.41 -4.94
N VAL A 249 -10.26 5.40 -3.63
CA VAL A 249 -10.17 4.19 -2.82
C VAL A 249 -11.42 4.07 -1.95
N ASN A 250 -11.99 2.87 -1.91
CA ASN A 250 -13.01 2.48 -0.96
C ASN A 250 -12.56 1.20 -0.26
N ASP A 251 -12.04 1.37 0.95
CA ASP A 251 -11.61 0.29 1.85
C ASP A 251 -12.85 -0.26 2.56
N LEU A 252 -13.35 -1.38 2.05
CA LEU A 252 -14.53 -2.07 2.57
C LEU A 252 -14.25 -2.72 3.92
N LYS A 253 -13.00 -3.13 4.18
CA LYS A 253 -12.59 -3.76 5.44
C LYS A 253 -12.68 -2.79 6.61
N HIS A 254 -12.24 -1.55 6.42
CA HIS A 254 -12.25 -0.52 7.44
C HIS A 254 -13.40 0.49 7.33
N GLY A 255 -14.19 0.46 6.25
CA GLY A 255 -15.28 1.41 6.01
C GLY A 255 -14.75 2.82 5.80
N LYS A 256 -13.68 2.96 5.00
CA LYS A 256 -12.98 4.22 4.77
C LYS A 256 -12.90 4.51 3.27
N THR A 257 -12.99 5.79 2.92
CA THR A 257 -12.70 6.27 1.57
C THR A 257 -11.53 7.23 1.62
N SER A 258 -10.73 7.23 0.56
CA SER A 258 -9.55 8.09 0.41
C SER A 258 -9.22 8.29 -1.07
N THR A 259 -8.30 9.19 -1.35
CA THR A 259 -7.73 9.35 -2.69
C THR A 259 -6.23 9.13 -2.63
N MET A 260 -5.70 8.31 -3.54
CA MET A 260 -4.26 8.17 -3.75
C MET A 260 -3.87 8.84 -5.05
N VAL A 261 -2.71 9.47 -5.05
CA VAL A 261 -2.07 10.03 -6.25
C VAL A 261 -0.74 9.33 -6.46
N ALA A 262 -0.42 9.00 -7.70
CA ALA A 262 0.88 8.45 -8.07
C ALA A 262 1.38 9.06 -9.38
N HIS A 263 2.70 9.19 -9.49
CA HIS A 263 3.37 9.76 -10.66
C HIS A 263 4.19 8.70 -11.39
N ARG A 264 4.09 8.68 -12.70
CA ARG A 264 4.92 7.82 -13.55
C ARG A 264 6.40 8.22 -13.39
N GLN A 265 7.28 7.23 -13.27
CA GLN A 265 8.73 7.40 -13.09
C GLN A 265 9.48 7.41 -14.43
#